data_AF-A0A925HZ60-F1
#
_entry.id   AF-A0A925HZ60-F1
#
_cell.length_a   1.000
_cell.length_b   1.000
_cell.length_c   1.000
_cell.angle_alpha   90.00
_cell.angle_beta   90.00
_cell.angle_gamma   90.00
#
_symmetry.space_group_name_H-M   'P 1'
#
loop_
_entity.id
_entity.type
_entity.pdbx_description
1 polymer ?
#
loop_
_entity_poly.entity_id
_entity_poly.type
_entity_poly.pdbx_seq_one_letter_code
_entity_poly.pdbx_strand_id
1 'polypeptide(L)' 'MRANGVVLLDSYRLSQYAESAPCYICGGGNNFDAELCRHCQAPMALAHQANAQKIHPKMIAAIGPSGAGKT' A
#
# COMPACT_ATOMS: atom_id res chain seq x y z
N MET A 1 -27.34 -10.06 36.36
CA MET A 1 -25.94 -9.59 36.32
C MET A 1 -25.53 -9.49 34.86
N ARG A 2 -25.34 -8.28 34.34
CA ARG A 2 -24.83 -8.06 32.97
C ARG A 2 -23.30 -8.20 33.03
N ALA A 3 -22.75 -9.17 32.32
CA ALA A 3 -21.30 -9.30 32.16
C ALA A 3 -20.81 -8.10 31.33
N ASN A 4 -19.96 -7.26 31.93
CA ASN A 4 -19.18 -6.26 31.20
C ASN A 4 -18.14 -7.00 30.37
N GLY A 5 -18.55 -7.43 29.17
CA GLY A 5 -17.63 -7.99 28.18
C GLY A 5 -16.78 -6.87 27.59
N VAL A 6 -15.47 -6.94 27.80
CA VAL A 6 -14.52 -6.14 27.03
C VAL A 6 -14.60 -6.65 25.60
N VAL A 7 -15.33 -5.94 24.74
CA VAL A 7 -15.36 -6.22 23.30
C VAL A 7 -14.02 -5.73 22.74
N LEU A 8 -13.19 -6.65 22.24
CA LEU A 8 -12.03 -6.27 21.43
C LEU A 8 -12.53 -5.36 20.31
N LEU A 9 -11.90 -4.20 20.10
CA LEU A 9 -12.25 -3.23 19.06
C LEU A 9 -11.99 -3.84 17.65
N ASP A 10 -12.74 -4.85 17.25
CA ASP A 10 -12.66 -5.45 15.92
C ASP A 10 -13.02 -4.42 14.84
N SER A 11 -13.89 -3.45 15.18
CA SER A 11 -14.20 -2.30 14.33
C SER A 11 -12.99 -1.42 14.01
N TYR A 12 -12.00 -1.34 14.91
CA TYR A 12 -10.76 -0.59 14.67
C TYR A 12 -9.82 -1.31 13.68
N ARG A 13 -9.86 -2.64 13.63
CA ARG A 13 -9.14 -3.39 12.58
C ARG A 13 -9.81 -3.20 11.22
N LEU A 14 -11.15 -3.14 11.17
CA LEU A 14 -11.89 -2.78 9.96
C LEU A 14 -11.60 -1.36 9.48
N SER A 15 -11.37 -0.40 10.37
CA SER A 15 -10.99 0.95 9.94
C SER A 15 -9.61 1.01 9.29
N GLN A 16 -8.67 0.12 9.65
CA GLN A 16 -7.39 0.02 8.96
C GLN A 16 -7.56 -0.45 7.50
N TYR A 17 -8.57 -1.28 7.24
CA TYR A 17 -8.98 -1.65 5.87
C TYR A 17 -9.68 -0.53 5.10
N ALA A 18 -10.14 0.53 5.76
CA ALA A 18 -10.76 1.68 5.12
C ALA A 18 -9.74 2.69 4.58
N GLU A 19 -8.49 2.66 5.07
CA GLU A 19 -7.43 3.51 4.54
C GLU A 19 -6.96 2.97 3.19
N SER A 20 -7.29 3.72 2.12
CA SER A 20 -6.85 3.36 0.78
C SER A 20 -5.36 3.68 0.61
N ALA A 21 -4.56 2.68 0.25
CA ALA A 21 -3.19 2.85 -0.23
C ALA A 21 -3.21 3.05 -1.77
N PRO A 22 -2.93 4.26 -2.28
CA PRO A 22 -2.92 4.51 -3.72
C PRO A 22 -1.70 3.87 -4.38
N CYS A 23 -1.90 3.29 -5.57
CA CYS A 23 -0.81 2.71 -6.35
C CYS A 23 0.11 3.81 -6.92
N TYR A 24 1.43 3.67 -6.77
CA TYR A 24 2.40 4.63 -7.35
C TYR A 24 2.51 4.59 -8.87
N ILE A 25 2.01 3.54 -9.53
CA ILE A 25 2.06 3.40 -10.99
C ILE A 25 0.81 3.97 -11.64
N CYS A 26 -0.38 3.57 -11.19
CA CYS A 26 -1.66 3.97 -11.83
C CYS A 26 -2.54 4.89 -10.98
N GLY A 27 -2.18 5.17 -9.72
CA GLY A 27 -2.99 5.98 -8.80
C GLY A 27 -4.24 5.29 -8.24
N GLY A 28 -4.58 4.08 -8.70
CA GLY A 28 -5.77 3.36 -8.24
C GLY A 28 -5.70 2.99 -6.75
N GLY A 29 -6.84 3.07 -6.05
CA GLY A 29 -6.94 2.76 -4.62
C GLY A 29 -6.91 1.27 -4.33
N ASN A 30 -6.14 0.88 -3.31
CA ASN A 30 -6.04 -0.51 -2.83
C ASN A 30 -6.17 -0.54 -1.30
N ASN A 31 -6.42 -1.72 -0.76
CA ASN A 31 -6.38 -1.92 0.70
C ASN A 31 -4.93 -1.83 1.21
N PHE A 32 -4.76 -1.55 2.50
CA PHE A 32 -3.44 -1.43 3.14
C PHE A 32 -2.61 -2.73 3.10
N ASP A 33 -3.23 -3.90 2.91
CA ASP A 33 -2.58 -5.21 2.87
C ASP A 33 -2.46 -5.79 1.45
N ALA A 34 -2.90 -5.05 0.43
CA ALA A 34 -2.81 -5.52 -0.95
C ALA A 34 -1.34 -5.70 -1.35
N GLU A 35 -0.96 -6.88 -1.84
CA GLU A 35 0.40 -7.13 -2.36
C GLU A 35 0.57 -6.62 -3.80
N LEU A 36 -0.51 -6.69 -4.59
CA LEU A 36 -0.58 -6.25 -5.98
C LEU A 36 -1.71 -5.26 -6.18
N CYS A 37 -1.51 -4.28 -7.05
CA CYS A 37 -2.56 -3.34 -7.42
C CYS A 37 -3.67 -4.05 -8.19
N ARG A 38 -4.93 -3.87 -7.76
CA ARG A 38 -6.10 -4.47 -8.43
C ARG A 38 -6.38 -3.95 -9.86
N HIS A 39 -5.73 -2.86 -10.26
CA HIS A 39 -5.95 -2.21 -11.55
C HIS A 39 -4.84 -2.49 -12.57
N CYS A 40 -3.57 -2.38 -12.15
CA CYS A 40 -2.41 -2.51 -13.05
C CYS A 40 -1.48 -3.67 -12.68
N GLN A 41 -1.79 -4.42 -11.61
CA GLN A 41 -0.97 -5.52 -11.10
C GLN A 41 0.45 -5.14 -10.65
N ALA A 42 0.75 -3.84 -10.53
CA ALA A 42 2.02 -3.37 -9.98
C ALA A 42 2.17 -3.77 -8.50
N PRO A 43 3.39 -4.10 -8.04
CA PRO A 43 3.64 -4.43 -6.64
C PRO A 43 3.40 -3.23 -5.73
N MET A 44 2.67 -3.45 -4.64
CA MET A 44 2.33 -2.41 -3.66
C MET A 44 3.39 -2.21 -2.58
N ALA A 45 4.46 -3.02 -2.57
CA ALA A 45 5.56 -2.91 -1.61
C ALA A 45 6.14 -1.49 -1.51
N LEU A 46 6.31 -0.80 -2.64
CA LEU A 46 6.78 0.59 -2.65
C LEU A 46 5.76 1.54 -1.99
N ALA A 47 4.47 1.30 -2.22
CA ALA A 47 3.41 2.10 -1.62
C ALA A 47 3.38 1.95 -0.09
N HIS A 48 3.53 0.72 0.39
CA HIS A 48 3.59 0.40 1.80
C HIS A 48 4.83 1.00 2.47
N GLN A 49 6.00 0.89 1.82
CA GLN A 49 7.23 1.49 2.32
C GLN A 49 7.13 3.02 2.44
N ALA A 50 6.58 3.68 1.41
CA ALA A 50 6.39 5.13 1.40
C ALA A 50 5.47 5.60 2.54
N ASN A 51 4.32 4.93 2.71
CA ASN A 51 3.38 5.22 3.78
C ASN A 51 3.98 5.00 5.18
N ALA A 52 4.67 3.87 5.38
CA ALA A 52 5.31 3.55 6.67
C ALA A 52 6.40 4.56 7.05
N GLN A 53 7.16 5.04 6.06
CA GLN A 53 8.24 6.00 6.29
C GLN A 53 7.75 7.46 6.26
N LYS A 54 6.50 7.71 5.87
CA LYS A 54 5.93 9.05 5.61
C LYS A 54 6.77 9.86 4.60
N ILE A 55 7.35 9.16 3.63
CA ILE A 55 8.17 9.75 2.56
C ILE A 55 7.34 9.79 1.29
N HIS A 56 7.51 10.85 0.49
CA HIS A 56 6.99 10.92 -0.86
C HIS A 56 8.10 10.49 -1.84
N PRO A 57 8.09 9.25 -2.36
CA PRO A 57 9.10 8.78 -3.29
C PRO A 57 9.07 9.62 -4.57
N LYS A 58 10.25 9.93 -5.11
CA LYS A 58 10.36 10.50 -6.44
C LYS A 58 10.55 9.38 -7.45
N MET A 59 9.64 9.27 -8.39
CA MET A 59 9.75 8.33 -9.51
C MET A 59 10.67 8.92 -10.58
N ILE A 60 11.67 8.14 -11.00
CA ILE A 60 12.56 8.48 -12.11
C ILE A 60 12.47 7.36 -13.14
N ALA A 61 12.11 7.70 -14.37
CA ALA A 61 12.16 6.77 -15.48
C ALA A 61 13.54 6.86 -16.15
N ALA A 62 14.24 5.73 -16.27
CA ALA A 62 15.46 5.63 -17.06
C ALA A 62 15.14 5.00 -18.42
N ILE A 63 15.53 5.68 -19.50
CA ILE A 63 15.37 5.20 -20.88
C ILE A 63 16.73 4.69 -21.35
N GLY A 64 16.78 3.45 -21.81
CA GLY A 64 18.00 2.86 -22.37
C GLY A 64 17.76 1.50 -23.01
N PRO A 65 18.75 0.94 -23.71
CA PRO A 65 18.68 -0.42 -24.22
C PRO A 65 18.39 -1.43 -23.12
N SER A 66 17.68 -2.52 -23.43
CA SER A 66 17.54 -3.65 -22.50
C SER A 66 18.93 -4.15 -22.13
N GLY A 67 19.38 -3.91 -20.89
CA GLY A 67 20.83 -4.02 -20.65
C GLY A 67 21.38 -2.92 -19.76
N ALA A 68 20.95 -1.70 -20.03
CA ALA A 68 21.56 -0.50 -19.47
C ALA A 68 21.48 -0.49 -17.93
N GLY A 69 22.60 -0.17 -17.28
CA GLY A 69 22.69 -0.08 -15.82
C GLY A 69 22.83 -1.41 -15.08
N LYS A 70 22.95 -2.55 -15.80
CA LYS A 70 23.40 -3.82 -15.20
C LYS A 70 24.93 -3.84 -15.12
N THR A 71 25.50 -3.30 -14.05
CA THR A 71 26.89 -3.52 -13.63
C THR A 71 26.94 -3.52 -12.12
#